data_AF-A0A846BQZ9-F1
#
_entry.id   AF-A0A846BQZ9-F1
#
_cell.length_a   1.000
_cell.length_b   1.000
_cell.length_c   1.000
_cell.angle_alpha   90.00
_cell.angle_beta   90.00
_cell.angle_gamma   90.00
#
_symmetry.space_group_name_H-M   'P 1'
#
loop_
_entity.id
_entity.type
_entity.pdbx_description
1 polymer ?
#
loop_
_entity_poly.entity_id
_entity_poly.type
_entity_poly.pdbx_seq_one_letter_code
_entity_poly.pdbx_strand_id
1 'polypeptide(L)'
;MNWNNSFIFKQKRLYYNRIPFNNCSERSVEIPIAFDFLANLRKKDKILEVGNVLGYYENLLSEYLGIMNRRIVDKFEETPGVDNIDLMDIPTEDKYDAIVSVSTVEHVKQGIEPSGAYGEQIEVRDLEGPLKAIAKIYELLLPGGTGLITVPIGKLLDLEWLIHFNSEYLNLLVSKYEIPQDAICINFLKRLTLYPPINNPLQLWAEVGESQVSNVNYNWPWPCANAIAVVELNKLTENFTLKLDLSPTPLQYKKTIYKKPVIYHDLIKDDFLNWMSSLREINLIFCPDWNQTEELIYSDFEKIVSSILKHPDRSYICLLIEASNIPYEEANLFLASVTMNLLMQEDFAIDDEPEFLLLDQMSNVQWSALTTNINAQIILDNQNNNKLTEVVKQNISYCPIECFKSKRAVKLETGLWEFS
;
A
#
# COMPACT_ATOMS: atom_id res chain seq x y z
N MET A 1 -18.92 1.81 -16.15
CA MET A 1 -19.10 0.75 -15.14
C MET A 1 -19.35 1.42 -13.80
N ASN A 2 -20.40 1.04 -13.07
CA ASN A 2 -20.63 1.53 -11.71
C ASN A 2 -20.00 0.54 -10.72
N TRP A 3 -19.00 0.99 -9.96
CA TRP A 3 -18.39 0.20 -8.91
C TRP A 3 -19.30 0.13 -7.69
N ASN A 4 -19.49 -1.06 -7.13
CA ASN A 4 -20.24 -1.21 -5.90
C ASN A 4 -19.35 -0.77 -4.72
N ASN A 5 -19.91 0.01 -3.79
CA ASN A 5 -19.23 0.40 -2.56
C ASN A 5 -19.29 -0.67 -1.46
N SER A 6 -19.90 -1.83 -1.75
CA SER A 6 -20.09 -2.94 -0.81
C SER A 6 -19.67 -4.28 -1.40
N PHE A 7 -19.40 -5.23 -0.50
CA PHE A 7 -19.17 -6.65 -0.78
C PHE A 7 -20.07 -7.51 0.10
N ILE A 8 -20.17 -8.80 -0.23
CA ILE A 8 -20.92 -9.78 0.56
C ILE A 8 -19.92 -10.69 1.28
N PHE A 9 -20.13 -10.87 2.57
CA PHE A 9 -19.40 -11.81 3.41
C PHE A 9 -20.38 -12.48 4.36
N LYS A 10 -20.40 -13.82 4.41
CA LYS A 10 -21.35 -14.63 5.21
C LYS A 10 -22.80 -14.21 4.99
N GLN A 11 -23.16 -13.97 3.71
CA GLN A 11 -24.48 -13.49 3.26
C GLN A 11 -24.87 -12.08 3.78
N LYS A 12 -23.97 -11.39 4.47
CA LYS A 12 -24.14 -10.02 4.96
C LYS A 12 -23.46 -9.04 4.03
N ARG A 13 -24.12 -7.91 3.78
CA ARG A 13 -23.54 -6.79 3.03
C ARG A 13 -22.67 -5.94 3.95
N LEU A 14 -21.40 -5.80 3.61
CA LEU A 14 -20.44 -4.91 4.27
C LEU A 14 -19.95 -3.86 3.28
N TYR A 15 -19.61 -2.67 3.76
CA TYR A 15 -19.03 -1.61 2.93
C TYR A 15 -17.52 -1.73 2.91
N TYR A 16 -16.90 -1.51 1.75
CA TYR A 16 -15.45 -1.49 1.66
C TYR A 16 -14.88 -0.37 2.54
N ASN A 17 -13.71 -0.61 3.13
CA ASN A 17 -12.91 0.47 3.69
C ASN A 17 -12.51 1.45 2.57
N ARG A 18 -12.61 2.74 2.87
CA ARG A 18 -12.26 3.85 1.97
C ARG A 18 -11.31 4.86 2.61
N ILE A 19 -10.89 4.62 3.86
CA ILE A 19 -9.86 5.43 4.52
C ILE A 19 -8.54 5.20 3.75
N PRO A 20 -7.87 6.24 3.23
CA PRO A 20 -6.69 6.09 2.35
C PRO A 20 -5.41 5.51 3.01
N PHE A 21 -5.48 5.08 4.27
CA PHE A 21 -4.34 4.50 4.99
C PHE A 21 -4.20 3.00 4.64
N ASN A 22 -3.07 2.61 4.06
CA ASN A 22 -2.74 1.23 3.64
C ASN A 22 -3.88 0.47 2.90
N ASN A 23 -4.77 1.19 2.23
CA ASN A 23 -5.99 0.62 1.65
C ASN A 23 -5.77 -0.01 0.26
N CYS A 24 -4.53 0.00 -0.22
CA CYS A 24 -4.07 -0.72 -1.40
C CYS A 24 -4.05 -2.25 -1.23
N SER A 25 -4.13 -2.70 0.02
CA SER A 25 -4.08 -4.09 0.46
C SER A 25 -5.47 -4.69 0.72
N GLU A 26 -5.48 -5.89 1.29
CA GLU A 26 -6.61 -6.61 1.88
C GLU A 26 -7.36 -5.81 2.97
N ARG A 27 -6.78 -4.71 3.49
CA ARG A 27 -7.43 -3.77 4.42
C ARG A 27 -8.78 -3.25 3.92
N SER A 28 -8.97 -3.24 2.60
CA SER A 28 -10.26 -2.90 1.96
C SER A 28 -11.44 -3.75 2.45
N VAL A 29 -11.20 -5.02 2.82
CA VAL A 29 -12.23 -5.95 3.32
C VAL A 29 -12.00 -6.40 4.76
N GLU A 30 -10.76 -6.45 5.23
CA GLU A 30 -10.47 -6.91 6.59
C GLU A 30 -10.98 -5.93 7.65
N ILE A 31 -10.80 -4.62 7.45
CA ILE A 31 -11.24 -3.59 8.40
C ILE A 31 -12.77 -3.64 8.60
N PRO A 32 -13.60 -3.65 7.53
CA PRO A 32 -15.05 -3.81 7.69
C PRO A 32 -15.45 -5.13 8.36
N ILE A 33 -14.76 -6.24 8.08
CA ILE A 33 -15.05 -7.55 8.71
C ILE A 33 -14.73 -7.50 10.20
N ALA A 34 -13.58 -6.94 10.59
CA ALA A 34 -13.15 -6.81 11.97
C ALA A 34 -14.06 -5.86 12.78
N PHE A 35 -14.42 -4.71 12.21
CA PHE A 35 -15.39 -3.81 12.83
C PHE A 35 -16.76 -4.44 12.97
N ASP A 36 -17.22 -5.21 11.96
CA ASP A 36 -18.48 -5.93 12.06
C ASP A 36 -18.45 -6.99 13.17
N PHE A 37 -17.36 -7.75 13.28
CA PHE A 37 -17.15 -8.70 14.37
C PHE A 37 -17.25 -8.02 15.74
N LEU A 38 -16.48 -6.94 15.97
CA LEU A 38 -16.49 -6.20 17.23
C LEU A 38 -17.86 -5.58 17.54
N ALA A 39 -18.54 -5.05 16.52
CA ALA A 39 -19.85 -4.43 16.69
C ALA A 39 -20.91 -5.44 17.17
N ASN A 40 -20.82 -6.69 16.70
CA ASN A 40 -21.80 -7.76 16.97
C ASN A 40 -21.41 -8.68 18.14
N LEU A 41 -20.35 -8.37 18.89
CA LEU A 41 -19.99 -9.12 20.09
C LEU A 41 -21.13 -9.10 21.12
N ARG A 42 -21.44 -10.27 21.67
CA ARG A 42 -22.43 -10.43 22.75
C ARG A 42 -21.93 -9.89 24.09
N LYS A 43 -20.62 -9.99 24.33
CA LYS A 43 -19.92 -9.49 25.51
C LYS A 43 -18.74 -8.64 25.06
N LYS A 44 -18.59 -7.47 25.68
CA LYS A 44 -17.56 -6.48 25.33
C LYS A 44 -16.72 -6.06 26.56
N ASP A 45 -16.64 -6.94 27.56
CA ASP A 45 -15.99 -6.61 28.84
C ASP A 45 -14.46 -6.64 28.70
N LYS A 46 -13.91 -7.73 28.15
CA LYS A 46 -12.48 -7.88 27.87
C LYS A 46 -12.22 -8.23 26.41
N ILE A 47 -11.80 -7.22 25.65
CA ILE A 47 -11.42 -7.36 24.25
C ILE A 47 -9.91 -7.14 24.11
N LEU A 48 -9.25 -8.04 23.38
CA LEU A 48 -7.85 -7.89 22.97
C LEU A 48 -7.77 -7.67 21.45
N GLU A 49 -6.98 -6.71 21.03
CA GLU A 49 -6.46 -6.63 19.67
C GLU A 49 -4.98 -7.06 19.68
N VAL A 50 -4.62 -7.97 18.79
CA VAL A 50 -3.24 -8.41 18.57
C VAL A 50 -2.74 -7.85 17.25
N GLY A 51 -1.73 -6.98 17.34
CA GLY A 51 -1.24 -6.14 16.25
C GLY A 51 -2.07 -4.86 16.18
N ASN A 52 -1.43 -3.68 16.25
CA ASN A 52 -2.16 -2.42 16.21
C ASN A 52 -2.58 -2.06 14.78
N VAL A 53 -3.74 -2.54 14.33
CA VAL A 53 -4.21 -2.31 12.96
C VAL A 53 -5.46 -1.46 12.94
N LEU A 54 -6.46 -1.84 13.73
CA LEU A 54 -7.75 -1.18 13.76
C LEU A 54 -7.67 0.26 14.25
N GLY A 55 -6.71 0.58 15.13
CA GLY A 55 -6.44 1.93 15.63
C GLY A 55 -6.27 2.97 14.51
N TYR A 56 -5.65 2.59 13.39
CA TYR A 56 -5.46 3.46 12.23
C TYR A 56 -6.72 3.77 11.42
N TYR A 57 -7.82 3.06 11.68
CA TYR A 57 -9.09 3.19 10.96
C TYR A 57 -10.24 3.64 11.84
N GLU A 58 -9.96 3.93 13.12
CA GLU A 58 -10.95 4.44 14.05
C GLU A 58 -11.44 5.83 13.66
N ASN A 59 -12.73 6.04 13.86
CA ASN A 59 -13.39 7.32 13.62
C ASN A 59 -14.63 7.42 14.52
N LEU A 60 -15.40 8.50 14.38
CA LEU A 60 -16.61 8.75 15.18
C LEU A 60 -17.62 7.59 15.15
N LEU A 61 -17.69 6.81 14.05
CA LEU A 61 -18.55 5.64 13.99
C LEU A 61 -18.04 4.50 14.89
N SER A 62 -16.72 4.31 14.98
CA SER A 62 -16.11 3.31 15.85
C SER A 62 -16.41 3.60 17.33
N GLU A 63 -16.41 4.88 17.71
CA GLU A 63 -16.83 5.33 19.04
C GLU A 63 -18.32 5.03 19.28
N TYR A 64 -19.18 5.43 18.34
CA TYR A 64 -20.63 5.20 18.43
C TYR A 64 -21.00 3.72 18.52
N LEU A 65 -20.27 2.84 17.83
CA LEU A 65 -20.47 1.38 17.89
C LEU A 65 -19.86 0.74 19.16
N GLY A 66 -19.14 1.51 19.97
CA GLY A 66 -18.50 1.04 21.19
C GLY A 66 -17.43 -0.02 20.93
N ILE A 67 -16.68 0.12 19.83
CA ILE A 67 -15.65 -0.86 19.42
C ILE A 67 -14.21 -0.37 19.67
N MET A 68 -14.04 0.86 20.16
CA MET A 68 -12.72 1.43 20.50
C MET A 68 -12.15 0.90 21.83
N ASN A 69 -13.01 0.48 22.76
CA ASN A 69 -12.55 0.04 24.08
C ASN A 69 -12.02 -1.40 24.04
N ARG A 70 -10.71 -1.55 23.84
CA ARG A 70 -9.99 -2.82 23.84
C ARG A 70 -8.54 -2.62 24.29
N ARG A 71 -7.94 -3.66 24.85
CA ARG A 71 -6.49 -3.72 25.08
C ARG A 71 -5.83 -4.01 23.73
N ILE A 72 -4.82 -3.24 23.36
CA ILE A 72 -4.07 -3.43 22.11
C ILE A 72 -2.66 -3.85 22.49
N VAL A 73 -2.18 -4.95 21.92
CA VAL A 73 -0.79 -5.41 22.09
C VAL A 73 -0.10 -5.41 20.73
N ASP A 74 1.12 -4.88 20.69
CA ASP A 74 2.00 -4.97 19.53
C ASP A 74 3.44 -5.11 20.01
N LYS A 75 4.25 -5.95 19.39
CA LYS A 75 5.64 -6.14 19.85
C LYS A 75 6.55 -4.98 19.45
N PHE A 76 6.32 -4.38 18.29
CA PHE A 76 7.28 -3.49 17.63
C PHE A 76 6.80 -2.04 17.58
N GLU A 77 5.47 -1.82 17.55
CA GLU A 77 4.92 -0.48 17.39
C GLU A 77 4.80 0.27 18.74
N GLU A 78 5.60 1.32 18.93
CA GLU A 78 5.57 2.18 20.12
C GLU A 78 4.65 3.40 19.91
N THR A 79 3.35 3.22 20.17
CA THR A 79 2.32 4.28 20.03
C THR A 79 1.49 4.40 21.33
N PRO A 80 1.04 5.60 21.75
CA PRO A 80 0.18 5.74 22.92
C PRO A 80 -1.07 4.87 22.86
N GLY A 81 -1.35 4.11 23.93
CA GLY A 81 -2.50 3.21 24.01
C GLY A 81 -2.22 1.78 23.52
N VAL A 82 -1.01 1.49 23.05
CA VAL A 82 -0.55 0.15 22.66
C VAL A 82 0.42 -0.39 23.72
N ASP A 83 0.18 -1.60 24.19
CA ASP A 83 1.11 -2.32 25.07
C ASP A 83 2.20 -2.97 24.20
N ASN A 84 3.46 -2.58 24.42
CA ASN A 84 4.63 -3.14 23.70
C ASN A 84 5.00 -4.56 24.17
N ILE A 85 4.14 -5.55 23.88
CA ILE A 85 4.23 -6.93 24.38
C ILE A 85 4.07 -7.91 23.21
N ASP A 86 4.91 -8.95 23.17
CA ASP A 86 4.72 -10.09 22.25
C ASP A 86 3.48 -10.89 22.68
N LEU A 87 2.58 -11.21 21.74
CA LEU A 87 1.41 -12.07 22.01
C LEU A 87 1.79 -13.35 22.78
N MET A 88 2.95 -13.92 22.45
CA MET A 88 3.42 -15.16 23.06
C MET A 88 3.77 -15.00 24.54
N ASP A 89 4.04 -13.78 24.99
CA ASP A 89 4.41 -13.45 26.37
C ASP A 89 3.20 -13.09 27.23
N ILE A 90 1.98 -13.02 26.66
CA ILE A 90 0.77 -12.78 27.43
C ILE A 90 0.51 -13.97 28.39
N PRO A 91 0.37 -13.72 29.70
CA PRO A 91 0.12 -14.78 30.67
C PRO A 91 -1.16 -15.55 30.37
N THR A 92 -1.15 -16.87 30.62
CA THR A 92 -2.29 -17.75 30.28
C THR A 92 -3.56 -17.43 31.08
N GLU A 93 -3.41 -16.78 32.23
CA GLU A 93 -4.46 -16.32 33.13
C GLU A 93 -5.18 -15.07 32.62
N ASP A 94 -4.57 -14.32 31.69
CA ASP A 94 -5.22 -13.18 31.03
C ASP A 94 -6.22 -13.70 30.01
N LYS A 95 -7.47 -13.85 30.44
CA LYS A 95 -8.56 -14.34 29.58
C LYS A 95 -9.45 -13.22 29.03
N TYR A 96 -9.90 -13.41 27.79
CA TYR A 96 -10.67 -12.42 27.02
C TYR A 96 -12.00 -13.00 26.50
N ASP A 97 -13.03 -12.16 26.41
CA ASP A 97 -14.31 -12.49 25.78
C ASP A 97 -14.16 -12.49 24.25
N ALA A 98 -13.33 -11.60 23.73
CA ALA A 98 -13.05 -11.51 22.31
C ALA A 98 -11.59 -11.15 22.02
N ILE A 99 -11.05 -11.72 20.95
CA ILE A 99 -9.72 -11.38 20.45
C ILE A 99 -9.81 -11.14 18.94
N VAL A 100 -9.22 -10.05 18.46
CA VAL A 100 -9.13 -9.72 17.03
C VAL A 100 -7.66 -9.57 16.62
N SER A 101 -7.29 -10.08 15.45
CA SER A 101 -5.96 -9.91 14.88
C SER A 101 -6.04 -9.82 13.36
N VAL A 102 -5.48 -8.77 12.78
CA VAL A 102 -5.72 -8.44 11.37
C VAL A 102 -4.40 -8.37 10.61
N SER A 103 -4.07 -9.40 9.83
CA SER A 103 -2.77 -9.55 9.14
C SER A 103 -1.59 -9.24 10.06
N THR A 104 -1.46 -10.05 11.10
CA THR A 104 -0.43 -9.91 12.13
C THR A 104 0.22 -11.24 12.45
N VAL A 105 -0.59 -12.29 12.67
CA VAL A 105 -0.09 -13.59 13.13
C VAL A 105 0.86 -14.25 12.14
N GLU A 106 0.72 -13.99 10.84
CA GLU A 106 1.59 -14.50 9.77
C GLU A 106 3.06 -14.06 9.89
N HIS A 107 3.33 -13.02 10.67
CA HIS A 107 4.66 -12.47 10.94
C HIS A 107 5.31 -13.04 12.19
N VAL A 108 4.55 -13.73 13.05
CA VAL A 108 5.04 -14.20 14.34
C VAL A 108 6.21 -15.17 14.15
N LYS A 109 7.33 -14.89 14.84
CA LYS A 109 8.61 -15.61 14.74
C LYS A 109 9.20 -15.70 13.31
N GLN A 110 8.86 -14.74 12.46
CA GLN A 110 9.47 -14.55 11.14
C GLN A 110 10.52 -13.44 11.16
N GLY A 111 11.27 -13.32 10.06
CA GLY A 111 12.31 -12.32 9.91
C GLY A 111 11.77 -10.91 9.76
N ILE A 112 12.69 -9.96 9.67
CA ILE A 112 12.40 -8.54 9.48
C ILE A 112 11.61 -8.31 8.19
N GLU A 113 10.51 -7.57 8.30
CA GLU A 113 9.73 -7.10 7.16
C GLU A 113 10.61 -6.23 6.24
N PRO A 114 10.44 -6.25 4.92
CA PRO A 114 11.45 -5.70 4.01
C PRO A 114 11.61 -4.16 4.01
N SER A 115 10.75 -3.41 4.71
CA SER A 115 10.98 -2.00 5.09
C SER A 115 11.88 -1.82 6.30
N GLY A 116 12.03 -2.86 7.11
CA GLY A 116 12.67 -2.75 8.41
C GLY A 116 11.76 -2.17 9.48
N ALA A 117 10.48 -1.89 9.19
CA ALA A 117 9.54 -1.31 10.15
C ALA A 117 9.24 -2.25 11.33
N TYR A 118 9.25 -3.58 11.10
CA TYR A 118 9.00 -4.57 12.14
C TYR A 118 9.64 -5.92 11.80
N GLY A 119 9.59 -6.85 12.77
CA GLY A 119 10.02 -8.24 12.59
C GLY A 119 11.30 -8.58 13.37
N GLU A 120 11.55 -9.88 13.52
CA GLU A 120 12.55 -10.37 14.47
C GLU A 120 13.95 -10.44 13.83
N GLN A 121 14.97 -9.97 14.56
CA GLN A 121 16.37 -10.25 14.25
C GLN A 121 16.75 -11.64 14.78
N ILE A 122 16.34 -12.68 14.06
CA ILE A 122 16.51 -14.08 14.49
C ILE A 122 17.37 -14.89 13.51
N GLU A 123 18.27 -15.70 14.08
CA GLU A 123 19.09 -16.65 13.31
C GLU A 123 18.26 -17.83 12.78
N VAL A 124 17.25 -18.27 13.54
CA VAL A 124 16.39 -19.40 13.21
C VAL A 124 14.92 -18.98 13.33
N ARG A 125 14.21 -19.02 12.21
CA ARG A 125 12.76 -18.76 12.15
C ARG A 125 11.95 -19.98 12.53
N ASP A 126 10.81 -19.76 13.16
CA ASP A 126 9.81 -20.80 13.42
C ASP A 126 8.73 -20.71 12.34
N LEU A 127 8.80 -21.56 11.32
CA LEU A 127 7.84 -21.56 10.21
C LEU A 127 6.41 -21.88 10.65
N GLU A 128 6.19 -22.40 11.86
CA GLU A 128 4.87 -22.61 12.45
C GLU A 128 4.52 -21.61 13.57
N GLY A 129 5.39 -20.62 13.80
CA GLY A 129 5.13 -19.50 14.72
C GLY A 129 3.75 -18.87 14.53
N PRO A 130 3.28 -18.64 13.28
CA PRO A 130 1.93 -18.14 13.04
C PRO A 130 0.80 -19.06 13.54
N LEU A 131 0.96 -20.38 13.47
CA LEU A 131 -0.03 -21.33 13.98
C LEU A 131 0.00 -21.37 15.51
N LYS A 132 1.19 -21.28 16.11
CA LYS A 132 1.35 -21.15 17.56
C LYS A 132 0.71 -19.87 18.09
N ALA A 133 0.78 -18.77 17.34
CA ALA A 133 0.09 -17.52 17.65
C ALA A 133 -1.44 -17.70 17.64
N ILE A 134 -2.01 -18.35 16.62
CA ILE A 134 -3.45 -18.64 16.57
C ILE A 134 -3.86 -19.58 17.73
N ALA A 135 -3.05 -20.58 18.04
CA ALA A 135 -3.27 -21.47 19.19
C ALA A 135 -3.17 -20.73 20.53
N LYS A 136 -2.26 -19.76 20.66
CA LYS A 136 -2.16 -18.86 21.81
C LYS A 136 -3.40 -17.99 21.95
N ILE A 137 -3.90 -17.42 20.85
CA ILE A 137 -5.18 -16.69 20.83
C ILE A 137 -6.31 -17.60 21.32
N TYR A 138 -6.40 -18.85 20.83
CA TYR A 138 -7.40 -19.79 21.31
C TYR A 138 -7.25 -20.11 22.81
N GLU A 139 -6.02 -20.24 23.33
CA GLU A 139 -5.76 -20.41 24.75
C GLU A 139 -6.28 -19.24 25.59
N LEU A 140 -6.07 -18.01 25.14
CA LEU A 140 -6.43 -16.78 25.85
C LEU A 140 -7.93 -16.46 25.84
N LEU A 141 -8.73 -17.13 25.01
CA LEU A 141 -10.19 -16.97 25.05
C LEU A 141 -10.81 -17.63 26.29
N LEU A 142 -11.77 -16.94 26.90
CA LEU A 142 -12.71 -17.53 27.88
C LEU A 142 -13.60 -18.57 27.18
N PRO A 143 -14.10 -19.61 27.88
CA PRO A 143 -15.16 -20.47 27.36
C PRO A 143 -16.36 -19.65 26.84
N GLY A 144 -16.76 -19.90 25.59
CA GLY A 144 -17.78 -19.14 24.87
C GLY A 144 -17.30 -17.81 24.27
N GLY A 145 -16.05 -17.43 24.48
CA GLY A 145 -15.39 -16.30 23.85
C GLY A 145 -15.05 -16.57 22.39
N THR A 146 -14.88 -15.50 21.62
CA THR A 146 -14.74 -15.58 20.16
C THR A 146 -13.47 -14.89 19.65
N GLY A 147 -12.80 -15.49 18.68
CA GLY A 147 -11.64 -14.90 18.01
C GLY A 147 -11.94 -14.58 16.54
N LEU A 148 -11.37 -13.51 16.01
CA LEU A 148 -11.33 -13.22 14.58
C LEU A 148 -9.89 -12.97 14.16
N ILE A 149 -9.38 -13.76 13.22
CA ILE A 149 -8.04 -13.63 12.68
C ILE A 149 -8.13 -13.55 11.16
N THR A 150 -7.44 -12.59 10.54
CA THR A 150 -7.27 -12.57 9.08
C THR A 150 -5.81 -12.82 8.71
N VAL A 151 -5.59 -13.67 7.70
CA VAL A 151 -4.26 -14.04 7.20
C VAL A 151 -4.28 -14.16 5.68
N PRO A 152 -3.15 -13.92 4.99
CA PRO A 152 -3.06 -14.16 3.56
C PRO A 152 -3.14 -15.67 3.26
N ILE A 153 -3.92 -16.06 2.25
CA ILE A 153 -4.14 -17.47 1.88
C ILE A 153 -3.87 -17.71 0.39
N GLY A 154 -3.32 -18.88 0.06
CA GLY A 154 -3.12 -19.34 -1.31
C GLY A 154 -2.14 -20.49 -1.40
N LYS A 155 -1.06 -20.31 -2.16
CA LYS A 155 0.07 -21.24 -2.13
C LYS A 155 0.80 -21.12 -0.79
N LEU A 156 1.31 -22.23 -0.27
CA LEU A 156 2.18 -22.19 0.90
C LEU A 156 3.51 -21.56 0.50
N LEU A 157 3.73 -20.31 0.91
CA LEU A 157 4.98 -19.59 0.63
C LEU A 157 5.71 -19.25 1.93
N ASP A 158 7.03 -19.39 1.87
CA ASP A 158 7.93 -18.79 2.84
C ASP A 158 8.50 -17.50 2.22
N LEU A 159 8.05 -16.33 2.70
CA LEU A 159 8.51 -15.02 2.25
C LEU A 159 9.61 -14.44 3.15
N GLU A 160 10.18 -15.24 4.06
CA GLU A 160 11.18 -14.85 5.05
C GLU A 160 10.63 -14.01 6.22
N TRP A 161 9.83 -12.99 5.94
CA TRP A 161 9.20 -12.10 6.93
C TRP A 161 7.73 -12.40 7.22
N LEU A 162 7.12 -13.28 6.41
CA LEU A 162 5.79 -13.81 6.65
C LEU A 162 5.66 -15.21 6.06
N ILE A 163 4.69 -15.97 6.58
CA ILE A 163 4.23 -17.21 5.96
C ILE A 163 2.93 -16.92 5.20
N HIS A 164 2.88 -17.24 3.90
CA HIS A 164 1.64 -17.20 3.12
C HIS A 164 0.95 -18.55 3.27
N PHE A 165 -0.25 -18.58 3.84
CA PHE A 165 -0.84 -19.83 4.29
C PHE A 165 -1.42 -20.62 3.11
N ASN A 166 -1.55 -21.93 3.27
CA ASN A 166 -2.50 -22.74 2.51
C ASN A 166 -3.39 -23.53 3.47
N SER A 167 -4.35 -24.28 2.93
CA SER A 167 -5.28 -25.08 3.72
C SER A 167 -4.60 -26.19 4.53
N GLU A 168 -3.57 -26.83 3.97
CA GLU A 168 -2.82 -27.89 4.66
C GLU A 168 -2.12 -27.35 5.91
N TYR A 169 -1.50 -26.17 5.78
CA TYR A 169 -0.88 -25.45 6.89
C TYR A 169 -1.91 -25.03 7.95
N LEU A 170 -3.07 -24.50 7.55
CA LEU A 170 -4.17 -24.19 8.48
C LEU A 170 -4.72 -25.44 9.18
N ASN A 171 -4.78 -26.59 8.50
CA ASN A 171 -5.25 -27.86 9.07
C ASN A 171 -4.36 -28.37 10.21
N LEU A 172 -3.11 -27.87 10.34
CA LEU A 172 -2.27 -28.14 11.49
C LEU A 172 -2.83 -27.57 12.80
N LEU A 173 -3.68 -26.52 12.75
CA LEU A 173 -4.38 -26.03 13.94
C LEU A 173 -5.17 -27.14 14.64
N VAL A 174 -5.79 -28.02 13.85
CA VAL A 174 -6.58 -29.15 14.34
C VAL A 174 -5.70 -30.37 14.52
N SER A 175 -5.00 -30.78 13.46
CA SER A 175 -4.29 -32.07 13.42
C SER A 175 -3.03 -32.12 14.29
N LYS A 176 -2.46 -30.96 14.66
CA LYS A 176 -1.20 -30.86 15.41
C LYS A 176 -1.33 -30.03 16.68
N TYR A 177 -1.95 -28.87 16.60
CA TYR A 177 -2.16 -27.97 17.74
C TYR A 177 -3.45 -28.28 18.52
N GLU A 178 -4.24 -29.27 18.08
CA GLU A 178 -5.39 -29.81 18.79
C GLU A 178 -6.45 -28.78 19.16
N ILE A 179 -6.58 -27.70 18.38
CA ILE A 179 -7.77 -26.86 18.44
C ILE A 179 -8.94 -27.72 17.91
N PRO A 180 -10.04 -27.87 18.67
CA PRO A 180 -11.18 -28.66 18.20
C PRO A 180 -11.69 -28.18 16.85
N GLN A 181 -12.00 -29.11 15.93
CA GLN A 181 -12.50 -28.77 14.59
C GLN A 181 -13.75 -27.87 14.66
N ASP A 182 -14.67 -28.18 15.57
CA ASP A 182 -15.93 -27.43 15.76
C ASP A 182 -15.71 -26.04 16.37
N ALA A 183 -14.51 -25.76 16.87
CA ALA A 183 -14.12 -24.44 17.38
C ALA A 183 -13.66 -23.49 16.26
N ILE A 184 -13.39 -23.99 15.05
CA ILE A 184 -12.81 -23.21 13.95
C ILE A 184 -13.81 -23.11 12.79
N CYS A 185 -14.08 -21.89 12.36
CA CYS A 185 -14.75 -21.61 11.09
C CYS A 185 -13.81 -20.80 10.19
N ILE A 186 -13.69 -21.18 8.91
CA ILE A 186 -12.81 -20.48 7.96
C ILE A 186 -13.61 -20.11 6.72
N ASN A 187 -13.64 -18.83 6.41
CA ASN A 187 -14.18 -18.30 5.16
C ASN A 187 -13.04 -17.67 4.36
N PHE A 188 -13.17 -17.70 3.03
CA PHE A 188 -12.15 -17.17 2.14
C PHE A 188 -12.69 -16.02 1.31
N LEU A 189 -11.92 -14.94 1.21
CA LEU A 189 -12.17 -13.90 0.21
C LEU A 189 -11.02 -13.87 -0.79
N LYS A 190 -11.37 -13.59 -2.05
CA LYS A 190 -10.41 -13.42 -3.13
C LYS A 190 -10.63 -12.08 -3.82
N ARG A 191 -9.52 -11.38 -4.06
CA ARG A 191 -9.51 -10.17 -4.89
C ARG A 191 -9.68 -10.56 -6.35
N LEU A 192 -10.70 -10.00 -6.99
CA LEU A 192 -11.04 -10.24 -8.39
C LEU A 192 -10.49 -9.17 -9.31
N THR A 193 -10.39 -7.92 -8.82
CA THR A 193 -9.80 -6.81 -9.57
C THR A 193 -9.33 -5.71 -8.63
N LEU A 194 -8.38 -4.92 -9.11
CA LEU A 194 -7.84 -3.71 -8.48
C LEU A 194 -7.64 -2.68 -9.60
N TYR A 195 -8.20 -1.49 -9.42
CA TYR A 195 -8.11 -0.37 -10.37
C TYR A 195 -7.58 0.89 -9.66
N PRO A 196 -6.74 1.72 -10.32
CA PRO A 196 -6.15 2.93 -9.74
C PRO A 196 -7.15 3.89 -9.06
N PRO A 197 -6.69 4.78 -8.16
CA PRO A 197 -5.30 5.04 -7.78
C PRO A 197 -4.72 4.00 -6.82
N ILE A 198 -3.39 3.84 -6.78
CA ILE A 198 -2.74 2.77 -6.00
C ILE A 198 -2.97 2.92 -4.49
N ASN A 199 -3.03 4.15 -3.96
CA ASN A 199 -3.16 4.42 -2.52
C ASN A 199 -4.56 4.10 -1.95
N ASN A 200 -5.60 4.22 -2.76
CA ASN A 200 -6.98 3.88 -2.38
C ASN A 200 -7.73 3.30 -3.59
N PRO A 201 -7.34 2.10 -4.05
CA PRO A 201 -7.81 1.59 -5.31
C PRO A 201 -9.26 1.15 -5.21
N LEU A 202 -9.93 1.15 -6.36
CA LEU A 202 -11.19 0.46 -6.50
C LEU A 202 -10.90 -1.04 -6.56
N GLN A 203 -11.27 -1.74 -5.49
CA GLN A 203 -11.09 -3.18 -5.36
C GLN A 203 -12.43 -3.90 -5.44
N LEU A 204 -12.42 -5.10 -6.02
CA LEU A 204 -13.52 -6.04 -5.94
C LEU A 204 -13.05 -7.32 -5.26
N TRP A 205 -13.72 -7.68 -4.18
CA TRP A 205 -13.50 -8.92 -3.45
C TRP A 205 -14.77 -9.75 -3.43
N ALA A 206 -14.61 -11.06 -3.49
CA ALA A 206 -15.71 -12.01 -3.38
C ALA A 206 -15.37 -13.10 -2.36
N GLU A 207 -16.36 -13.47 -1.55
CA GLU A 207 -16.32 -14.71 -0.79
C GLU A 207 -16.33 -15.90 -1.77
N VAL A 208 -15.40 -16.82 -1.59
CA VAL A 208 -15.14 -17.93 -2.52
C VAL A 208 -14.89 -19.23 -1.76
N GLY A 209 -15.00 -20.36 -2.47
CA GLY A 209 -14.60 -21.66 -1.91
C GLY A 209 -13.08 -21.81 -1.82
N GLU A 210 -12.63 -22.68 -0.92
CA GLU A 210 -11.22 -23.01 -0.67
C GLU A 210 -10.44 -23.33 -1.96
N SER A 211 -11.04 -24.09 -2.87
CA SER A 211 -10.40 -24.49 -4.14
C SER A 211 -10.01 -23.29 -5.00
N GLN A 212 -10.73 -22.17 -4.90
CA GLN A 212 -10.51 -20.96 -5.71
C GLN A 212 -9.34 -20.10 -5.21
N VAL A 213 -8.88 -20.31 -3.97
CA VAL A 213 -7.74 -19.59 -3.39
C VAL A 213 -6.45 -20.40 -3.45
N SER A 214 -6.50 -21.73 -3.56
CA SER A 214 -5.35 -22.66 -3.53
C SER A 214 -4.12 -22.28 -4.39
N ASN A 215 -4.31 -21.58 -5.50
CA ASN A 215 -3.25 -21.19 -6.44
C ASN A 215 -2.90 -19.69 -6.43
N VAL A 216 -3.50 -18.92 -5.53
CA VAL A 216 -3.25 -17.49 -5.37
C VAL A 216 -1.82 -17.28 -4.84
N ASN A 217 -1.12 -16.27 -5.36
CA ASN A 217 0.18 -15.88 -4.85
C ASN A 217 0.04 -14.59 -4.04
N TYR A 218 0.91 -14.42 -3.04
CA TYR A 218 1.14 -13.13 -2.43
C TYR A 218 1.83 -12.18 -3.43
N ASN A 219 1.51 -10.88 -3.38
CA ASN A 219 2.06 -9.84 -4.28
C ASN A 219 1.84 -10.04 -5.79
N TRP A 220 0.97 -10.98 -6.20
CA TRP A 220 0.67 -11.19 -7.62
C TRP A 220 -0.76 -11.68 -7.88
N PRO A 221 -1.50 -11.07 -8.82
CA PRO A 221 -1.06 -10.04 -9.77
C PRO A 221 -1.00 -8.62 -9.18
N TRP A 222 -1.52 -8.43 -7.97
CA TRP A 222 -1.52 -7.14 -7.29
C TRP A 222 -0.74 -7.20 -5.96
N PRO A 223 -0.26 -6.06 -5.44
CA PRO A 223 0.48 -6.01 -4.17
C PRO A 223 -0.30 -6.58 -2.97
N CYS A 224 0.41 -7.03 -1.95
CA CYS A 224 -0.12 -7.63 -0.72
C CYS A 224 -0.92 -8.93 -0.97
N ALA A 225 -1.88 -9.25 -0.10
CA ALA A 225 -2.68 -10.45 -0.24
C ALA A 225 -3.69 -10.32 -1.39
N ASN A 226 -3.72 -11.33 -2.25
CA ASN A 226 -4.72 -11.44 -3.32
C ASN A 226 -5.89 -12.35 -2.92
N ALA A 227 -5.76 -13.02 -1.79
CA ALA A 227 -6.82 -13.73 -1.09
C ALA A 227 -6.48 -13.76 0.40
N ILE A 228 -7.51 -13.77 1.23
CA ILE A 228 -7.39 -13.90 2.69
C ILE A 228 -8.24 -15.06 3.20
N ALA A 229 -7.78 -15.69 4.27
CA ALA A 229 -8.60 -16.53 5.12
C ALA A 229 -9.05 -15.70 6.32
N VAL A 230 -10.35 -15.73 6.59
CA VAL A 230 -10.95 -15.19 7.82
C VAL A 230 -11.19 -16.40 8.72
N VAL A 231 -10.36 -16.53 9.76
CA VAL A 231 -10.40 -17.60 10.75
C VAL A 231 -11.18 -17.10 11.96
N GLU A 232 -12.37 -17.63 12.17
CA GLU A 232 -13.19 -17.39 13.35
C GLU A 232 -12.99 -18.53 14.35
N LEU A 233 -12.69 -18.17 15.60
CA LEU A 233 -12.55 -19.11 16.71
C LEU A 233 -13.74 -18.99 17.66
N ASN A 234 -14.25 -20.12 18.14
CA ASN A 234 -15.25 -20.18 19.20
C ASN A 234 -14.72 -21.09 20.31
N LYS A 235 -14.37 -20.51 21.46
CA LYS A 235 -13.78 -21.27 22.56
C LYS A 235 -14.78 -22.23 23.17
N LEU A 236 -14.50 -23.52 23.06
CA LEU A 236 -15.30 -24.56 23.69
C LEU A 236 -15.03 -24.61 25.21
N THR A 237 -15.92 -25.27 25.95
CA THR A 237 -15.78 -25.46 27.41
C THR A 237 -14.70 -26.47 27.79
N GLU A 238 -14.21 -27.24 26.82
CA GLU A 238 -13.15 -28.22 27.03
C GLU A 238 -11.82 -27.52 27.32
N ASN A 239 -11.03 -28.13 28.22
CA ASN A 239 -9.70 -27.62 28.53
C ASN A 239 -8.80 -27.74 27.30
N PHE A 240 -8.07 -26.68 27.02
CA PHE A 240 -7.09 -26.61 25.95
C PHE A 240 -5.74 -26.22 26.55
N THR A 241 -4.69 -26.93 26.16
CA THR A 241 -3.31 -26.65 26.57
C THR A 241 -2.50 -26.35 25.32
N LEU A 242 -1.87 -25.17 25.29
CA LEU A 242 -1.01 -24.77 24.19
C LEU A 242 0.23 -25.67 24.11
N LYS A 243 0.55 -26.16 22.91
CA LYS A 243 1.73 -27.00 22.64
C LYS A 243 2.75 -26.20 21.82
N LEU A 244 3.82 -25.74 22.45
CA LEU A 244 4.87 -24.93 21.78
C LEU A 244 6.07 -25.76 21.31
N ASP A 245 6.42 -26.82 22.04
CA ASP A 245 7.60 -27.64 21.83
C ASP A 245 7.35 -28.82 20.88
N LEU A 246 6.68 -28.54 19.75
CA LEU A 246 6.42 -29.54 18.71
C LEU A 246 7.45 -29.41 17.58
N SER A 247 8.00 -30.53 17.13
CA SER A 247 8.86 -30.58 15.95
C SER A 247 8.13 -30.03 14.71
N PRO A 248 8.77 -29.24 13.83
CA PRO A 248 8.13 -28.71 12.63
C PRO A 248 7.58 -29.81 11.71
N THR A 249 6.41 -29.57 11.13
CA THR A 249 5.83 -30.42 10.10
C THR A 249 6.59 -30.19 8.79
N PRO A 250 7.05 -31.24 8.09
CA PRO A 250 7.84 -31.11 6.87
C PRO A 250 6.96 -30.75 5.66
N LEU A 251 6.31 -29.58 5.70
CA LEU A 251 5.54 -29.04 4.58
C LEU A 251 6.48 -28.45 3.51
N GLN A 252 6.04 -28.49 2.26
CA GLN A 252 6.80 -27.93 1.14
C GLN A 252 6.46 -26.45 0.94
N TYR A 253 7.20 -25.58 1.62
CA TYR A 253 7.13 -24.14 1.42
C TYR A 253 7.78 -23.76 0.09
N LYS A 254 7.02 -23.10 -0.80
CA LYS A 254 7.59 -22.53 -2.01
C LYS A 254 8.25 -21.21 -1.64
N LYS A 255 9.51 -21.03 -2.05
CA LYS A 255 10.13 -19.72 -2.01
C LYS A 255 9.70 -18.93 -3.22
N THR A 256 9.46 -17.64 -3.07
CA THR A 256 9.33 -16.76 -4.22
C THR A 256 10.69 -16.65 -4.92
N ILE A 257 10.69 -16.69 -6.25
CA ILE A 257 11.90 -16.41 -7.06
C ILE A 257 12.31 -14.93 -6.90
N TYR A 258 11.36 -14.09 -6.47
CA TYR A 258 11.54 -12.70 -6.12
C TYR A 258 12.08 -12.58 -4.69
N LYS A 259 13.42 -12.55 -4.56
CA LYS A 259 14.16 -12.25 -3.31
C LYS A 259 13.99 -10.83 -2.80
N LYS A 260 13.39 -9.95 -3.62
CA LYS A 260 12.91 -8.65 -3.18
C LYS A 260 11.41 -8.68 -3.32
N PRO A 261 10.64 -8.51 -2.24
CA PRO A 261 9.32 -7.94 -2.42
C PRO A 261 9.51 -6.64 -3.19
N VAL A 262 8.65 -6.40 -4.17
CA VAL A 262 8.49 -5.05 -4.68
C VAL A 262 7.78 -4.29 -3.57
N ILE A 263 8.53 -3.94 -2.52
CA ILE A 263 8.15 -2.79 -1.73
C ILE A 263 8.68 -1.62 -2.52
N TYR A 264 7.75 -0.80 -2.96
CA TYR A 264 8.08 0.48 -3.54
C TYR A 264 8.50 1.44 -2.43
N HIS A 265 9.60 1.16 -1.70
CA HIS A 265 10.21 2.17 -0.81
C HIS A 265 10.53 3.44 -1.57
N ASP A 266 10.83 3.30 -2.86
CA ASP A 266 11.04 4.42 -3.76
C ASP A 266 9.74 5.23 -3.99
N LEU A 267 8.54 4.66 -3.85
CA LEU A 267 7.29 5.43 -3.88
C LEU A 267 6.93 6.03 -2.50
N ILE A 268 7.68 5.70 -1.44
CA ILE A 268 7.41 6.12 -0.04
C ILE A 268 8.23 7.35 0.36
N LYS A 269 9.16 7.85 -0.50
CA LYS A 269 9.60 9.24 -0.31
C LYS A 269 8.39 10.13 -0.54
N ASP A 270 7.96 10.86 0.50
CA ASP A 270 6.82 11.80 0.45
C ASP A 270 6.88 12.70 -0.80
N ASP A 271 8.09 13.08 -1.22
CA ASP A 271 8.34 13.89 -2.43
C ASP A 271 7.76 13.28 -3.72
N PHE A 272 7.85 11.96 -3.91
CA PHE A 272 7.31 11.32 -5.12
C PHE A 272 5.77 11.33 -5.12
N LEU A 273 5.16 11.08 -3.96
CA LEU A 273 3.70 11.16 -3.82
C LEU A 273 3.22 12.61 -3.97
N ASN A 274 3.99 13.57 -3.44
CA ASN A 274 3.75 15.00 -3.63
C ASN A 274 3.81 15.36 -5.12
N TRP A 275 4.87 14.96 -5.85
CA TRP A 275 4.97 15.18 -7.29
C TRP A 275 3.79 14.58 -8.04
N MET A 276 3.43 13.34 -7.73
CA MET A 276 2.27 12.68 -8.36
C MET A 276 0.95 13.40 -8.09
N SER A 277 0.81 14.04 -6.92
CA SER A 277 -0.40 14.82 -6.57
C SER A 277 -0.43 16.22 -7.21
N SER A 278 0.73 16.78 -7.54
CA SER A 278 0.87 18.08 -8.20
C SER A 278 0.80 18.00 -9.73
N LEU A 279 0.80 16.78 -10.30
CA LEU A 279 0.60 16.59 -11.74
C LEU A 279 -0.73 17.21 -12.19
N ARG A 280 -0.72 17.70 -13.42
CA ARG A 280 -1.88 18.32 -14.07
C ARG A 280 -2.36 17.45 -15.23
N GLU A 281 -3.33 17.95 -15.99
CA GLU A 281 -3.92 17.25 -17.12
C GLU A 281 -2.95 17.13 -18.31
N ILE A 282 -2.00 18.08 -18.42
CA ILE A 282 -0.91 18.08 -19.38
C ILE A 282 0.42 18.13 -18.61
N ASN A 283 1.15 17.01 -18.59
CA ASN A 283 2.47 16.93 -17.96
C ASN A 283 3.54 16.85 -19.05
N LEU A 284 4.41 17.86 -19.08
CA LEU A 284 5.51 17.96 -20.03
C LEU A 284 6.82 17.80 -19.28
N ILE A 285 7.81 17.16 -19.90
CA ILE A 285 9.15 17.02 -19.32
C ILE A 285 10.18 17.84 -20.10
N PHE A 286 11.01 18.55 -19.37
CA PHE A 286 12.20 19.24 -19.86
C PHE A 286 13.45 18.64 -19.19
N CYS A 287 14.46 18.34 -20.00
CA CYS A 287 15.72 17.75 -19.52
C CYS A 287 16.87 18.71 -19.85
N PRO A 288 17.15 19.72 -19.03
CA PRO A 288 18.25 20.65 -19.25
C PRO A 288 19.61 19.96 -19.16
N ASP A 289 20.59 20.47 -19.91
CA ASP A 289 21.99 20.07 -19.75
C ASP A 289 22.68 20.98 -18.74
N TRP A 290 22.63 20.56 -17.46
CA TRP A 290 23.26 21.27 -16.36
C TRP A 290 24.80 21.39 -16.44
N ASN A 291 25.44 20.76 -17.43
CA ASN A 291 26.90 20.91 -17.65
C ASN A 291 27.26 22.10 -18.55
N GLN A 292 26.26 22.80 -19.10
CA GLN A 292 26.48 23.99 -19.91
C GLN A 292 26.83 25.21 -19.05
N THR A 293 27.19 26.31 -19.71
CA THR A 293 27.37 27.58 -19.02
C THR A 293 26.04 28.09 -18.49
N GLU A 294 26.10 28.80 -17.35
CA GLU A 294 24.93 29.41 -16.70
C GLU A 294 24.07 30.25 -17.67
N GLU A 295 24.71 31.01 -18.56
CA GLU A 295 24.05 31.82 -19.60
C GLU A 295 23.20 30.99 -20.56
N LEU A 296 23.68 29.80 -20.95
CA LEU A 296 22.96 28.91 -21.86
C LEU A 296 21.79 28.23 -21.16
N ILE A 297 22.01 27.76 -19.93
CA ILE A 297 20.96 27.17 -19.08
C ILE A 297 19.86 28.21 -18.84
N TYR A 298 20.23 29.44 -18.48
CA TYR A 298 19.29 30.53 -18.27
C TYR A 298 18.46 30.81 -19.53
N SER A 299 19.11 30.92 -20.69
CA SER A 299 18.41 31.10 -21.98
C SER A 299 17.41 29.98 -22.27
N ASP A 300 17.75 28.74 -21.95
CA ASP A 300 16.89 27.59 -22.19
C ASP A 300 15.67 27.58 -21.25
N PHE A 301 15.89 27.86 -19.97
CA PHE A 301 14.82 28.03 -19.00
C PHE A 301 13.91 29.21 -19.37
N GLU A 302 14.48 30.35 -19.77
CA GLU A 302 13.73 31.54 -20.18
C GLU A 302 12.79 31.23 -21.35
N LYS A 303 13.27 30.54 -22.38
CA LYS A 303 12.44 30.12 -23.53
C LYS A 303 11.28 29.23 -23.11
N ILE A 304 11.54 28.20 -22.28
CA ILE A 304 10.53 27.21 -21.88
C ILE A 304 9.53 27.82 -20.92
N VAL A 305 10.00 28.42 -19.83
CA VAL A 305 9.14 29.03 -18.80
C VAL A 305 8.28 30.12 -19.43
N SER A 306 8.85 30.99 -20.28
CA SER A 306 8.09 32.02 -20.99
C SER A 306 7.02 31.40 -21.91
N SER A 307 7.36 30.31 -22.62
CA SER A 307 6.38 29.64 -23.50
C SER A 307 5.20 29.06 -22.71
N ILE A 308 5.45 28.50 -21.53
CA ILE A 308 4.40 27.90 -20.70
C ILE A 308 3.55 28.98 -20.02
N LEU A 309 4.17 30.02 -19.45
CA LEU A 309 3.44 31.13 -18.82
C LEU A 309 2.52 31.87 -19.80
N LYS A 310 2.90 31.92 -21.09
CA LYS A 310 2.10 32.50 -22.19
C LYS A 310 1.07 31.54 -22.77
N HIS A 311 1.06 30.27 -22.36
CA HIS A 311 0.17 29.28 -22.96
C HIS A 311 -1.28 29.52 -22.53
N PRO A 312 -2.27 29.48 -23.44
CA PRO A 312 -3.68 29.72 -23.10
C PRO A 312 -4.25 28.70 -22.10
N ASP A 313 -3.71 27.47 -22.10
CA ASP A 313 -4.15 26.38 -21.23
C ASP A 313 -3.19 26.15 -20.03
N ARG A 314 -2.39 27.15 -19.65
CA ARG A 314 -1.32 27.02 -18.64
C ARG A 314 -1.77 26.45 -17.29
N SER A 315 -3.02 26.68 -16.87
CA SER A 315 -3.61 26.10 -15.64
C SER A 315 -3.71 24.58 -15.64
N TYR A 316 -3.69 23.97 -16.82
CA TYR A 316 -3.73 22.52 -17.01
C TYR A 316 -2.33 21.92 -17.19
N ILE A 317 -1.28 22.74 -17.16
CA ILE A 317 0.09 22.35 -17.50
C ILE A 317 0.93 22.18 -16.24
N CYS A 318 1.62 21.06 -16.16
CA CYS A 318 2.75 20.83 -15.27
C CYS A 318 4.03 20.67 -16.10
N LEU A 319 5.06 21.47 -15.82
CA LEU A 319 6.41 21.24 -16.32
C LEU A 319 7.22 20.45 -15.30
N LEU A 320 7.67 19.29 -15.71
CA LEU A 320 8.61 18.43 -15.00
C LEU A 320 10.02 18.75 -15.49
N ILE A 321 10.94 19.08 -14.59
CA ILE A 321 12.31 19.46 -14.94
C ILE A 321 13.27 18.43 -14.34
N GLU A 322 14.04 17.75 -15.20
CA GLU A 322 15.04 16.78 -14.78
C GLU A 322 16.24 17.48 -14.11
N ALA A 323 16.51 17.16 -12.85
CA ALA A 323 17.51 17.83 -12.02
C ALA A 323 18.53 16.87 -11.37
N SER A 324 18.62 15.60 -11.77
CA SER A 324 19.44 14.60 -11.07
C SER A 324 20.97 14.84 -11.12
N ASN A 325 21.43 15.80 -11.92
CA ASN A 325 22.86 16.08 -12.13
C ASN A 325 23.31 17.45 -11.55
N ILE A 326 22.48 18.09 -10.74
CA ILE A 326 22.76 19.37 -10.09
C ILE A 326 22.18 19.34 -8.66
N PRO A 327 22.76 20.05 -7.68
CA PRO A 327 22.12 20.20 -6.38
C PRO A 327 20.71 20.80 -6.50
N TYR A 328 19.74 20.22 -5.80
CA TYR A 328 18.33 20.63 -5.87
C TYR A 328 18.14 22.12 -5.55
N GLU A 329 18.85 22.64 -4.55
CA GLU A 329 18.77 24.06 -4.16
C GLU A 329 19.23 24.97 -5.29
N GLU A 330 20.25 24.58 -6.05
CA GLU A 330 20.79 25.35 -7.17
C GLU A 330 19.80 25.35 -8.34
N ALA A 331 19.25 24.19 -8.71
CA ALA A 331 18.20 24.09 -9.73
C ALA A 331 16.95 24.91 -9.37
N ASN A 332 16.56 24.89 -8.08
CA ASN A 332 15.42 25.65 -7.58
C ASN A 332 15.67 27.15 -7.61
N LEU A 333 16.87 27.60 -7.26
CA LEU A 333 17.26 29.00 -7.41
C LEU A 333 17.23 29.45 -8.88
N PHE A 334 17.71 28.61 -9.80
CA PHE A 334 17.62 28.88 -11.24
C PHE A 334 16.18 29.06 -11.70
N LEU A 335 15.33 28.06 -11.45
CA LEU A 335 13.92 28.10 -11.82
C LEU A 335 13.20 29.31 -11.22
N ALA A 336 13.39 29.57 -9.93
CA ALA A 336 12.78 30.71 -9.24
C ALA A 336 13.25 32.05 -9.82
N SER A 337 14.55 32.19 -10.11
CA SER A 337 15.11 33.43 -10.66
C SER A 337 14.55 33.75 -12.05
N VAL A 338 14.49 32.76 -12.94
CA VAL A 338 13.94 32.91 -14.29
C VAL A 338 12.45 33.22 -14.23
N THR A 339 11.71 32.46 -13.42
CA THR A 339 10.26 32.64 -13.27
C THR A 339 9.94 34.04 -12.74
N MET A 340 10.60 34.47 -11.66
CA MET A 340 10.38 35.81 -11.09
C MET A 340 10.75 36.93 -12.06
N ASN A 341 11.85 36.78 -12.80
CA ASN A 341 12.24 37.77 -13.81
C ASN A 341 11.18 37.90 -14.91
N LEU A 342 10.67 36.77 -15.42
CA LEU A 342 9.60 36.75 -16.42
C LEU A 342 8.29 37.35 -15.87
N LEU A 343 7.92 37.02 -14.64
CA LEU A 343 6.75 37.60 -13.96
C LEU A 343 6.88 39.11 -13.72
N MET A 344 8.10 39.63 -13.59
CA MET A 344 8.34 41.08 -13.45
C MET A 344 8.36 41.83 -14.79
N GLN A 345 8.81 41.17 -15.86
CA GLN A 345 8.90 41.76 -17.19
C GLN A 345 7.56 41.77 -17.93
N GLU A 346 6.70 40.82 -17.62
CA GLU A 346 5.45 40.58 -18.32
C GLU A 346 4.25 40.65 -17.36
N ASP A 347 3.14 41.23 -17.81
CA ASP A 347 1.94 41.46 -17.01
C ASP A 347 1.07 40.18 -16.97
N PHE A 348 1.59 39.12 -16.33
CA PHE A 348 0.85 37.87 -16.17
C PHE A 348 -0.22 37.99 -15.09
N ALA A 349 -1.45 37.59 -15.40
CA ALA A 349 -2.50 37.45 -14.39
C ALA A 349 -2.09 36.39 -13.35
N ILE A 350 -2.28 36.72 -12.07
CA ILE A 350 -1.96 35.87 -10.89
C ILE A 350 -2.91 34.68 -10.77
N ASP A 351 -4.06 34.75 -11.44
CA ASP A 351 -5.00 33.63 -11.50
C ASP A 351 -4.55 32.64 -12.60
N ASP A 352 -4.66 31.34 -12.29
CA ASP A 352 -4.43 30.22 -13.22
C ASP A 352 -2.96 30.04 -13.66
N GLU A 353 -2.04 29.85 -12.70
CA GLU A 353 -0.62 29.57 -12.93
C GLU A 353 -0.33 28.08 -13.25
N PRO A 354 0.68 27.79 -14.10
CA PRO A 354 1.17 26.43 -14.34
C PRO A 354 1.91 25.88 -13.11
N GLU A 355 2.02 24.55 -13.03
CA GLU A 355 2.85 23.89 -12.03
C GLU A 355 4.26 23.65 -12.56
N PHE A 356 5.29 23.93 -11.76
CA PHE A 356 6.68 23.57 -12.08
C PHE A 356 7.25 22.64 -11.00
N LEU A 357 7.71 21.46 -11.39
CA LEU A 357 8.27 20.47 -10.49
C LEU A 357 9.71 20.10 -10.89
N LEU A 358 10.62 20.17 -9.93
CA LEU A 358 11.98 19.67 -10.07
C LEU A 358 12.02 18.20 -9.68
N LEU A 359 12.58 17.37 -10.57
CA LEU A 359 12.74 15.94 -10.39
C LEU A 359 14.20 15.61 -10.08
N ASP A 360 14.47 15.26 -8.83
CA ASP A 360 15.81 14.86 -8.39
C ASP A 360 15.84 13.39 -7.93
N GLN A 361 16.97 12.72 -8.17
CA GLN A 361 17.30 11.36 -7.73
C GLN A 361 16.14 10.34 -7.79
N MET A 362 15.55 10.14 -8.98
CA MET A 362 14.50 9.15 -9.17
C MET A 362 15.02 7.76 -9.52
N SER A 363 14.43 6.73 -8.89
CA SER A 363 14.66 5.34 -9.22
C SER A 363 14.02 4.95 -10.55
N ASN A 364 14.49 3.86 -11.18
CA ASN A 364 13.92 3.36 -12.44
C ASN A 364 12.41 3.07 -12.35
N VAL A 365 11.93 2.75 -11.15
CA VAL A 365 10.54 2.41 -10.90
C VAL A 365 9.66 3.66 -10.80
N GLN A 366 10.14 4.68 -10.08
CA GLN A 366 9.51 6.00 -10.05
C GLN A 366 9.42 6.60 -11.46
N TRP A 367 10.51 6.49 -12.23
CA TRP A 367 10.53 6.87 -13.64
C TRP A 367 9.46 6.13 -14.45
N SER A 368 9.37 4.80 -14.33
CA SER A 368 8.36 4.02 -15.06
C SER A 368 6.93 4.42 -14.69
N ALA A 369 6.66 4.75 -13.42
CA ALA A 369 5.34 5.19 -12.97
C ALA A 369 5.01 6.60 -13.50
N LEU A 370 5.95 7.54 -13.36
CA LEU A 370 5.79 8.92 -13.85
C LEU A 370 5.61 8.98 -15.36
N THR A 371 6.39 8.18 -16.11
CA THR A 371 6.37 8.15 -17.59
C THR A 371 4.97 7.89 -18.15
N THR A 372 4.13 7.11 -17.45
CA THR A 372 2.75 6.87 -17.90
C THR A 372 1.85 8.10 -17.90
N ASN A 373 2.26 9.17 -17.22
CA ASN A 373 1.51 10.43 -17.11
C ASN A 373 2.18 11.57 -17.89
N ILE A 374 3.36 11.37 -18.47
CA ILE A 374 4.06 12.37 -19.28
C ILE A 374 3.51 12.35 -20.70
N ASN A 375 2.97 13.48 -21.16
CA ASN A 375 2.41 13.61 -22.50
C ASN A 375 3.51 13.78 -23.55
N ALA A 376 4.52 14.60 -23.26
CA ALA A 376 5.63 14.82 -24.18
C ALA A 376 6.88 15.38 -23.49
N GLN A 377 8.04 15.15 -24.12
CA GLN A 377 9.29 15.84 -23.81
C GLN A 377 9.43 17.09 -24.69
N ILE A 378 9.68 18.25 -24.06
CA ILE A 378 9.99 19.49 -24.77
C ILE A 378 11.44 19.46 -25.24
N ILE A 379 11.66 19.73 -26.53
CA ILE A 379 13.00 19.87 -27.12
C ILE A 379 13.23 21.33 -27.54
N LEU A 380 14.40 21.86 -27.18
CA LEU A 380 14.94 23.12 -27.67
C LEU A 380 15.91 22.89 -28.85
N ASP A 381 15.93 23.82 -29.81
CA ASP A 381 16.81 23.75 -30.98
C ASP A 381 18.28 23.61 -30.54
N ASN A 382 18.90 22.48 -30.92
CA ASN A 382 20.27 22.04 -30.63
C ASN A 382 20.54 21.25 -29.32
N GLN A 383 19.54 20.75 -28.61
CA GLN A 383 19.81 19.77 -27.55
C GLN A 383 19.93 18.35 -28.09
N ASN A 384 21.17 17.88 -28.22
CA ASN A 384 21.51 16.49 -28.40
C ASN A 384 21.91 15.91 -27.04
N ASN A 385 20.98 15.65 -26.11
CA ASN A 385 21.37 15.04 -24.83
C ASN A 385 20.35 14.04 -24.25
N ASN A 386 20.62 12.81 -24.63
CA ASN A 386 20.05 11.56 -24.15
C ASN A 386 20.44 11.27 -22.69
N LYS A 387 19.63 11.65 -21.69
CA LYS A 387 19.81 11.15 -20.30
C LYS A 387 18.59 10.60 -19.58
N LEU A 388 17.43 10.52 -20.24
CA LEU A 388 16.41 9.56 -19.82
C LEU A 388 16.95 8.14 -20.08
N THR A 389 16.68 7.20 -19.16
CA THR A 389 17.05 5.79 -19.38
C THR A 389 16.40 5.29 -20.68
N GLU A 390 17.02 4.32 -21.38
CA GLU A 390 16.48 3.81 -22.67
C GLU A 390 15.03 3.34 -22.56
N VAL A 391 14.61 2.88 -21.38
CA VAL A 391 13.24 2.46 -21.05
C VAL A 391 12.25 3.65 -21.05
N VAL A 392 12.68 4.83 -20.60
CA VAL A 392 11.84 6.04 -20.55
C VAL A 392 11.71 6.67 -21.94
N LYS A 393 12.78 6.65 -22.75
CA LYS A 393 12.79 7.20 -24.11
C LYS A 393 11.86 6.49 -25.09
N GLN A 394 11.55 5.22 -24.85
CA GLN A 394 10.69 4.43 -25.74
C GLN A 394 9.20 4.79 -25.61
N ASN A 395 8.80 5.48 -24.54
CA ASN A 395 7.39 5.70 -24.19
C ASN A 395 6.96 7.18 -24.20
N ILE A 396 7.88 8.12 -24.41
CA ILE A 396 7.57 9.57 -24.41
C ILE A 396 7.66 10.12 -25.84
N SER A 397 6.62 10.84 -26.25
CA SER A 397 6.62 11.56 -27.53
C SER A 397 7.43 12.86 -27.43
N TYR A 398 8.09 13.25 -28.51
CA TYR A 398 8.86 14.50 -28.55
C TYR A 398 8.00 15.66 -29.07
N CYS A 399 8.13 16.83 -28.44
CA CYS A 399 7.46 18.06 -28.83
C CYS A 399 8.50 19.19 -28.94
N PRO A 400 8.87 19.62 -30.15
CA PRO A 400 9.65 20.85 -30.32
C PRO A 400 8.91 22.03 -29.68
N ILE A 401 9.62 22.94 -29.03
CA ILE A 401 9.01 24.09 -28.33
C ILE A 401 8.15 24.96 -29.26
N GLU A 402 8.47 25.03 -30.55
CA GLU A 402 7.67 25.78 -31.52
C GLU A 402 6.31 25.12 -31.80
N CYS A 403 6.25 23.79 -31.73
CA CYS A 403 4.99 23.05 -31.86
C CYS A 403 4.12 23.18 -30.60
N PHE A 404 4.74 23.27 -29.41
CA PHE A 404 4.04 23.41 -28.14
C PHE A 404 3.08 24.61 -28.13
N LYS A 405 3.50 25.76 -28.66
CA LYS A 405 2.70 27.01 -28.70
C LYS A 405 1.37 26.87 -29.46
N SER A 406 1.27 25.89 -30.37
CA SER A 406 0.09 25.67 -31.21
C SER A 406 -0.84 24.56 -30.72
N LYS A 407 -0.41 23.77 -29.73
CA LYS A 407 -1.17 22.63 -29.19
C LYS A 407 -2.14 23.07 -28.13
N ARG A 408 -3.23 22.35 -27.95
CA ARG A 408 -4.27 22.67 -26.95
C ARG A 408 -4.62 21.48 -26.08
N ALA A 409 -5.08 21.77 -24.87
CA ALA A 409 -5.66 20.79 -23.98
C ALA A 409 -7.03 20.35 -24.52
N VAL A 410 -7.14 19.10 -24.99
CA VAL A 410 -8.41 18.55 -25.46
C VAL A 410 -8.84 17.42 -24.55
N LYS A 411 -9.99 17.58 -23.91
CA LYS A 411 -10.64 16.50 -23.17
C LYS A 411 -11.35 15.56 -24.15
N LEU A 412 -10.86 14.34 -24.24
CA LEU A 412 -11.45 13.28 -25.06
C LEU A 412 -12.75 12.77 -24.44
N GLU A 413 -13.61 12.17 -25.26
CA GLU A 413 -14.87 11.54 -24.81
C GLU A 413 -14.64 10.43 -23.77
N THR A 414 -13.42 9.86 -23.72
CA THR A 414 -12.98 8.87 -22.74
C THR A 414 -12.69 9.48 -21.36
N GLY A 415 -12.71 10.81 -21.24
CA GLY A 415 -12.31 11.54 -20.03
C GLY A 415 -10.81 11.78 -19.89
N LEU A 416 -9.99 11.26 -20.82
CA LEU A 416 -8.55 11.51 -20.90
C LEU A 416 -8.27 12.87 -21.56
N TRP A 417 -7.13 13.47 -21.22
CA TRP A 417 -6.66 14.69 -21.88
C TRP A 417 -5.58 14.36 -22.91
N GLU A 418 -5.73 14.95 -24.09
CA GLU A 418 -4.73 14.92 -25.14
C GLU A 418 -4.13 16.32 -25.31
N PHE A 419 -2.83 16.36 -25.57
CA PHE A 419 -2.13 17.57 -25.97
C PHE A 419 -1.92 17.55 -27.48
N SER A 420 -2.96 17.97 -28.21
CA SER A 420 -3.09 17.87 -29.68
C SER A 420 -2.81 19.18 -30.39
#